data_AF-A0A5R8MID7-F1
#
_entry.id   AF-A0A5R8MID7-F1
#
_cell.length_a   1.000
_cell.length_b   1.000
_cell.length_c   1.000
_cell.angle_alpha   90.00
_cell.angle_beta   90.00
_cell.angle_gamma   90.00
#
_symmetry.space_group_name_H-M   'P 1'
#
loop_
_entity.id
_entity.type
_entity.pdbx_description
1 polymer ?
#
loop_
_entity_poly.entity_id
_entity_poly.type
_entity_poly.pdbx_seq_one_letter_code
_entity_poly.pdbx_strand_id
1 'polypeptide(L)'
;MAARRRFERDRLYAPEEWVNVGNAVIIAPSGEVVAGPLNREKGILYAEIDVEAARRARRSLDVCGHYARPDIFSLSVSRAPQPPVVFSAMQELAEATGDAPKA
;
A
#
# COMPACT_ATOMS: atom_id res chain seq x y z
N MET A 1 11.16 10.08 27.12
CA MET A 1 10.31 10.25 25.92
C MET A 1 9.14 9.26 25.82
N ALA A 2 9.21 8.02 26.35
CA ALA A 2 8.10 7.06 26.30
C ALA A 2 6.83 7.49 27.07
N ALA A 3 6.98 8.20 28.19
CA ALA A 3 5.85 8.64 29.02
C ALA A 3 4.91 9.65 28.33
N ARG A 4 5.46 10.55 27.49
CA ARG A 4 4.68 11.58 26.78
C ARG A 4 3.76 10.97 25.72
N ARG A 5 4.18 9.87 25.08
CA ARG A 5 3.39 9.15 24.06
C ARG A 5 2.21 8.37 24.66
N ARG A 6 2.31 7.89 25.90
CA ARG A 6 1.22 7.14 26.57
C ARG A 6 0.06 8.04 26.95
N PHE A 7 0.36 9.27 27.41
CA PHE A 7 -0.63 10.27 27.80
C PHE A 7 -1.54 10.72 26.64
N GLU A 8 -0.98 10.92 25.45
CA GLU A 8 -1.77 11.36 24.28
C GLU A 8 -2.72 10.27 23.77
N ARG A 9 -2.32 9.00 23.84
CA ARG A 9 -3.18 7.88 23.45
C ARG A 9 -4.40 7.78 24.35
N ASP A 10 -4.21 7.83 25.68
CA ASP A 10 -5.30 7.66 26.65
C ASP A 10 -6.28 8.85 26.64
N ARG A 11 -5.87 10.01 26.08
CA ARG A 11 -6.75 11.14 25.78
C ARG A 11 -7.62 10.91 24.53
N LEU A 12 -7.10 10.17 23.56
CA LEU A 12 -7.73 9.97 22.25
C LEU A 12 -8.60 8.71 22.18
N TYR A 13 -8.31 7.70 23.01
CA TYR A 13 -8.97 6.40 22.96
C TYR A 13 -9.36 5.89 24.35
N ALA A 14 -10.59 5.38 24.46
CA ALA A 14 -11.06 4.76 25.70
C ALA A 14 -10.28 3.46 25.98
N PRO A 15 -9.84 3.22 27.23
CA PRO A 15 -8.88 2.15 27.54
C PRO A 15 -9.36 0.73 27.23
N GLU A 16 -10.67 0.48 27.21
CA GLU A 16 -11.25 -0.87 27.00
C GLU A 16 -12.01 -1.01 25.67
N GLU A 17 -11.92 -0.01 24.80
CA GLU A 17 -12.57 -0.06 23.49
C GLU A 17 -11.58 -0.51 22.42
N TRP A 18 -12.03 -1.45 21.57
CA TRP A 18 -11.29 -1.81 20.38
C TRP A 18 -11.28 -0.64 19.40
N VAL A 19 -10.15 0.06 19.31
CA VAL A 19 -9.96 1.14 18.31
C VAL A 19 -10.14 0.60 16.88
N ASN A 20 -9.64 -0.61 16.62
CA ASN A 20 -9.89 -1.35 15.39
C ASN A 20 -10.34 -2.76 15.77
N VAL A 21 -11.52 -3.17 15.30
CA VAL A 21 -12.14 -4.45 15.66
C VAL A 21 -11.56 -5.67 14.94
N GLY A 22 -10.59 -5.47 14.04
CA GLY A 22 -10.00 -6.56 13.26
C GLY A 22 -10.88 -6.94 12.06
N ASN A 23 -11.31 -8.21 11.99
CA ASN A 23 -11.91 -8.92 10.85
C ASN A 23 -10.91 -9.62 9.92
N ALA A 24 -9.83 -10.18 10.47
CA ALA A 24 -8.99 -11.09 9.69
C ALA A 24 -9.87 -12.24 9.17
N VAL A 25 -9.74 -12.59 7.88
CA VAL A 25 -10.57 -13.60 7.21
C VAL A 25 -9.75 -14.25 6.10
N ILE A 26 -10.02 -15.51 5.81
CA ILE A 26 -9.45 -16.24 4.66
C ILE A 26 -10.61 -16.59 3.73
N ILE A 27 -10.46 -16.26 2.45
CA ILE A 27 -11.48 -16.46 1.42
C ILE A 27 -10.89 -17.33 0.31
N ALA A 28 -11.60 -18.38 -0.08
CA ALA A 28 -11.24 -19.27 -1.18
C ALA A 28 -11.38 -18.57 -2.55
N PRO A 29 -10.73 -19.08 -3.61
CA PRO A 29 -10.87 -18.54 -4.96
C PRO A 29 -12.31 -18.53 -5.51
N SER A 30 -13.20 -19.35 -4.96
CA SER A 30 -14.65 -19.34 -5.25
C SER A 30 -15.39 -18.12 -4.68
N GLY A 31 -14.77 -17.40 -3.74
CA GLY A 31 -15.41 -16.36 -2.91
C GLY A 31 -15.95 -16.88 -1.57
N GLU A 32 -15.82 -18.17 -1.27
CA GLU A 32 -16.25 -18.76 0.01
C GLU A 32 -15.34 -18.36 1.18
N VAL A 33 -15.91 -18.04 2.35
CA VAL A 33 -15.13 -17.79 3.57
C VAL A 33 -14.71 -19.13 4.19
N VAL A 34 -13.40 -19.38 4.28
CA VAL A 34 -12.86 -20.64 4.81
C VAL A 34 -12.34 -20.53 6.24
N ALA A 35 -12.05 -19.31 6.72
CA ALA A 35 -11.71 -19.06 8.12
C ALA A 35 -12.01 -17.60 8.52
N GLY A 36 -12.43 -17.37 9.76
CA GLY A 36 -12.81 -16.04 10.25
C GLY A 36 -14.27 -15.68 9.95
N PRO A 37 -14.67 -14.41 10.09
CA PRO A 37 -13.84 -13.26 10.46
C PRO A 37 -13.47 -13.26 11.95
N LEU A 38 -12.23 -12.91 12.27
CA LEU A 38 -11.76 -12.72 13.64
C LEU A 38 -12.09 -11.29 14.10
N ASN A 39 -13.24 -11.12 14.76
CA ASN A 39 -13.75 -9.82 15.21
C ASN A 39 -13.57 -9.65 16.73
N ARG A 40 -12.96 -8.54 17.15
CA ARG A 40 -12.71 -8.20 18.57
C ARG A 40 -12.09 -9.36 19.36
N GLU A 41 -11.24 -10.12 18.69
CA GLU A 41 -10.60 -11.31 19.22
C GLU A 41 -9.13 -11.33 18.81
N LYS A 42 -8.29 -11.88 19.69
CA LYS A 42 -6.87 -12.16 19.40
C LYS A 42 -6.75 -13.64 19.06
N GLY A 43 -6.24 -13.95 17.89
CA GLY A 43 -6.17 -15.32 17.41
C GLY A 43 -5.39 -15.43 16.10
N ILE A 44 -5.20 -16.66 15.65
CA ILE A 44 -4.54 -16.99 14.39
C ILE A 44 -5.51 -17.84 13.58
N LEU A 45 -5.77 -17.44 12.33
CA LEU A 45 -6.56 -18.22 11.38
C LEU A 45 -5.64 -19.13 10.57
N TYR A 46 -6.07 -20.38 10.38
CA TYR A 46 -5.38 -21.36 9.56
C TYR A 46 -6.34 -21.86 8.48
N ALA A 47 -5.80 -22.13 7.30
CA ALA A 47 -6.52 -22.79 6.21
C ALA A 47 -5.52 -23.59 5.36
N GLU A 48 -5.96 -24.71 4.80
CA GLU A 48 -5.19 -25.44 3.81
C GLU A 48 -5.38 -24.82 2.43
N ILE A 49 -4.30 -24.78 1.64
CA ILE A 49 -4.32 -24.19 0.31
C ILE A 49 -4.40 -25.29 -0.75
N ASP A 50 -5.52 -25.34 -1.48
CA ASP A 50 -5.62 -26.07 -2.74
C ASP A 50 -5.19 -25.16 -3.91
N VAL A 51 -3.98 -25.40 -4.42
CA VAL A 51 -3.43 -24.65 -5.57
C VAL A 51 -4.26 -24.89 -6.85
N GLU A 52 -4.88 -26.07 -7.00
CA GLU A 52 -5.70 -26.38 -8.16
C GLU A 52 -7.02 -25.61 -8.14
N ALA A 53 -7.54 -25.25 -6.97
CA ALA A 53 -8.71 -24.39 -6.86
C ALA A 53 -8.47 -23.02 -7.52
N ALA A 54 -7.28 -22.44 -7.35
CA ALA A 54 -6.91 -21.19 -8.00
C ALA A 54 -6.87 -21.32 -9.54
N ARG A 55 -6.34 -22.44 -10.06
CA ARG A 55 -6.34 -22.72 -11.50
C ARG A 55 -7.75 -22.85 -12.05
N ARG A 56 -8.65 -23.55 -11.34
CA ARG A 56 -10.06 -23.69 -11.72
C ARG A 56 -10.78 -22.33 -11.72
N ALA A 57 -10.59 -21.52 -10.69
CA ALA A 57 -11.18 -20.18 -10.61
C ALA A 57 -10.70 -19.26 -11.75
N ARG A 58 -9.40 -19.31 -12.09
CA ARG A 58 -8.88 -18.56 -13.25
C ARG A 58 -9.45 -19.04 -14.58
N ARG A 59 -9.75 -20.34 -14.72
CA ARG A 59 -10.44 -20.86 -15.92
C ARG A 59 -11.87 -20.34 -16.05
N SER A 60 -12.57 -20.11 -14.93
CA SER A 60 -13.89 -19.47 -14.97
C SER A 60 -13.83 -17.98 -15.29
N LEU A 61 -12.80 -17.26 -14.82
CA LEU A 61 -12.63 -15.84 -15.10
C LEU A 61 -11.14 -15.45 -15.15
N ASP A 62 -10.67 -15.06 -16.34
CA ASP A 62 -9.30 -14.62 -16.58
C ASP A 62 -9.26 -13.17 -17.09
N VAL A 63 -9.39 -12.23 -16.14
CA VAL A 63 -9.55 -10.78 -16.41
C VAL A 63 -8.37 -10.20 -17.21
N CYS A 64 -7.15 -10.60 -16.88
CA CYS A 64 -5.93 -10.10 -17.55
C CYS A 64 -5.51 -10.94 -18.75
N GLY A 65 -6.25 -12.01 -19.09
CA GLY A 65 -5.95 -12.90 -20.21
C GLY A 65 -7.05 -12.86 -21.26
N HIS A 66 -7.82 -13.94 -21.38
CA HIS A 66 -8.82 -14.07 -22.46
C HIS A 66 -9.90 -12.98 -22.47
N TYR A 67 -10.26 -12.45 -21.28
CA TYR A 67 -11.24 -11.36 -21.17
C TYR A 67 -10.61 -9.96 -21.29
N ALA A 68 -9.30 -9.86 -21.47
CA ALA A 68 -8.65 -8.57 -21.65
C ALA A 68 -9.07 -7.94 -22.99
N ARG A 69 -9.26 -6.63 -22.98
CA ARG A 69 -9.52 -5.80 -24.18
C ARG A 69 -8.36 -4.84 -24.42
N PRO A 70 -7.17 -5.35 -24.85
CA PRO A 70 -6.00 -4.50 -25.05
C PRO A 70 -6.18 -3.47 -26.18
N ASP A 71 -7.20 -3.65 -27.02
CA ASP A 71 -7.64 -2.69 -28.03
C ASP A 71 -8.40 -1.48 -27.45
N ILE A 72 -8.92 -1.59 -26.22
CA ILE A 72 -9.62 -0.50 -25.52
C ILE A 72 -8.81 0.00 -24.32
N PHE A 73 -8.30 -0.92 -23.50
CA PHE A 73 -7.67 -0.60 -22.22
C PHE A 73 -6.20 -1.01 -22.20
N SER A 74 -5.35 -0.11 -21.73
CA SER A 74 -3.93 -0.35 -21.48
C SER A 74 -3.52 0.24 -20.14
N LEU A 75 -2.71 -0.49 -19.36
CA LEU A 75 -2.12 -0.02 -18.11
C LEU A 75 -0.59 0.10 -18.27
N SER A 76 -0.03 1.27 -17.96
CA SER A 76 1.41 1.50 -17.88
C SER A 76 1.81 1.81 -16.43
N VAL A 77 2.90 1.20 -15.96
CA VAL A 77 3.37 1.33 -14.58
C VAL A 77 4.82 1.84 -14.56
N SER A 78 5.03 3.02 -13.99
CA SER A 78 6.38 3.50 -13.66
C SER A 78 6.88 2.79 -12.40
N ARG A 79 8.00 2.07 -12.53
CA ARG A 79 8.67 1.37 -11.42
C ARG A 79 9.85 2.17 -10.86
N ALA A 80 10.07 3.39 -11.35
CA ALA A 80 11.15 4.25 -10.88
C ALA A 80 10.88 4.70 -9.44
N PRO A 81 11.87 4.61 -8.53
CA PRO A 81 11.76 5.19 -7.20
C PRO A 81 11.34 6.66 -7.29
N GLN A 82 10.30 7.04 -6.54
CA GLN A 82 9.84 8.43 -6.46
C GLN A 82 10.36 9.02 -5.14
N PRO A 83 11.42 9.85 -5.17
CA PRO A 83 11.93 10.47 -3.95
C PRO A 83 10.88 11.45 -3.39
N PRO A 84 10.76 11.58 -2.06
CA PRO A 84 9.79 12.49 -1.44
C PRO A 84 10.12 13.96 -1.68
N VAL A 85 11.39 14.28 -1.97
CA VAL A 85 11.88 15.63 -2.26
C VAL A 85 12.92 15.56 -3.38
N VAL A 86 12.79 16.45 -4.37
CA VAL A 86 13.79 16.70 -5.41
C VAL A 86 14.24 18.15 -5.29
N PHE A 87 15.53 18.38 -5.08
CA PHE A 87 16.10 19.72 -5.05
C PHE A 87 16.58 20.09 -6.45
N SER A 88 15.99 21.11 -7.05
CA SER A 88 16.53 21.73 -8.27
C SER A 88 17.54 22.80 -7.86
N ALA A 89 18.77 22.72 -8.36
CA ALA A 89 19.70 23.83 -8.23
C ALA A 89 19.17 25.02 -9.04
N MET A 90 19.03 26.18 -8.39
CA MET A 90 18.94 27.44 -9.13
C MET A 90 20.23 27.57 -9.93
N GLN A 91 20.10 27.69 -11.25
CA GLN A 91 21.20 28.01 -12.13
C GLN A 91 21.76 29.35 -11.66
N GLU A 92 22.91 29.32 -10.97
CA GLU A 92 23.59 30.53 -10.55
C GLU A 92 23.77 31.41 -11.78
N LEU A 93 23.25 32.63 -11.71
CA LEU A 93 23.57 33.70 -12.63
C LEU A 93 25.08 33.93 -12.58
N ALA A 94 25.82 33.19 -13.39
CA ALA A 94 27.09 33.67 -13.91
C ALA A 94 26.82 35.01 -14.60
N GLU A 95 27.70 35.98 -14.36
CA GLU A 95 27.70 37.34 -14.95
C GLU A 95 26.93 38.43 -14.16
N ALA A 96 27.40 38.75 -12.94
CA ALA A 96 27.18 40.08 -12.36
C ALA A 96 28.30 40.53 -11.39
N THR A 97 29.57 40.35 -11.76
CA THR A 97 30.66 41.19 -11.24
C THR A 97 31.79 41.25 -12.26
N GLY A 98 31.53 41.98 -13.35
CA GLY A 98 32.61 42.54 -14.17
C GLY A 98 33.29 43.65 -13.38
N ASP A 99 34.34 43.31 -12.64
CA ASP A 99 35.36 44.27 -12.23
C ASP A 99 36.60 44.01 -13.09
N ALA A 100 36.86 44.91 -14.04
CA ALA A 100 38.02 44.83 -14.92
C ALA A 100 39.24 45.44 -14.21
N PRO A 101 40.43 44.81 -14.25
CA PRO A 101 41.62 45.42 -13.69
C PRO A 101 42.08 46.59 -14.58
N LYS A 102 42.26 47.77 -13.97
CA LYS A 102 42.94 48.92 -14.61
C LYS A 102 44.45 48.65 -14.68
N ALA A 103 45.00 48.70 -15.90
CA ALA A 103 46.34 49.22 -16.20
C ALA A 103 46.38 49.62 -17.69
#